data_AF-M6AXI1-F1
#
_entry.id   AF-M6AXI1-F1
#
_cell.length_a   1.000
_cell.length_b   1.000
_cell.length_c   1.000
_cell.angle_alpha   90.00
_cell.angle_beta   90.00
_cell.angle_gamma   90.00
#
_symmetry.space_group_name_H-M   'P 1'
#
loop_
_entity.id
_entity.type
_entity.pdbx_description
1 polymer ?
#
loop_
_entity_poly.entity_id
_entity_poly.type
_entity_poly.pdbx_seq_one_letter_code
_entity_poly.pdbx_strand_id
1 'polypeptide(L)'
;MLRFSNIQKILRVSFFLLGISAQLASAPEVHRAAATYRDSIPLSEPRISDIKESLSSGSPNFPNSFKLFFQELKGNYAIFYDWNGEMVYYKYRINKFDKSRLRQVRKLSEGAAYEVRGRWEGMIVFQVSTVPLFKKASEITLEEKKEKFAIPVFDLAEFRELTLDEIIY
;
A
#
# COMPACT_ATOMS: atom_id res chain seq x y z
N MET A 1 -5.39 -8.04 93.96
CA MET A 1 -6.84 -7.87 94.16
C MET A 1 -7.45 -7.46 92.82
N LEU A 2 -8.19 -8.37 92.17
CA LEU A 2 -8.87 -8.14 90.90
C LEU A 2 -10.10 -7.25 91.10
N ARG A 3 -10.33 -6.27 90.22
CA ARG A 3 -11.69 -5.80 89.83
C ARG A 3 -11.69 -5.24 88.40
N PHE A 4 -12.63 -5.77 87.60
CA PHE A 4 -13.62 -5.10 86.73
C PHE A 4 -13.30 -3.67 86.23
N SER A 5 -13.65 -3.20 85.03
CA SER A 5 -14.46 -3.66 83.90
C SER A 5 -14.30 -2.61 82.79
N ASN A 6 -14.65 -3.00 81.55
CA ASN A 6 -15.18 -2.14 80.47
C ASN A 6 -14.41 -0.89 80.04
N ILE A 7 -14.11 -0.80 78.74
CA ILE A 7 -14.79 0.14 77.84
C ILE A 7 -14.55 -0.34 76.39
N GLN A 8 -15.67 -0.63 75.73
CA GLN A 8 -15.76 -0.86 74.30
C GLN A 8 -15.33 0.39 73.53
N LYS A 9 -14.57 0.23 72.44
CA LYS A 9 -14.75 1.02 71.21
C LYS A 9 -14.23 0.19 70.03
N ILE A 10 -15.20 -0.37 69.32
CA ILE A 10 -15.09 -1.09 68.07
C ILE A 10 -14.74 -0.06 66.99
N LEU A 11 -13.58 -0.18 66.34
CA LEU A 11 -13.30 0.48 65.08
C LEU A 11 -13.23 -0.59 63.98
N ARG A 12 -14.37 -0.76 63.28
CA ARG A 12 -14.47 -1.55 62.06
C ARG A 12 -13.75 -0.79 60.95
N VAL A 13 -12.68 -1.38 60.40
CA VAL A 13 -12.15 -1.01 59.09
C VAL A 13 -12.41 -2.20 58.17
N SER A 14 -13.45 -2.09 57.34
CA SER A 14 -13.75 -3.04 56.28
C SER A 14 -12.80 -2.79 55.12
N PHE A 15 -11.85 -3.71 54.90
CA PHE A 15 -11.03 -3.74 53.68
C PHE A 15 -11.88 -4.31 52.53
N PHE A 16 -12.24 -3.45 51.58
CA PHE A 16 -12.80 -3.85 50.29
C PHE A 16 -11.67 -4.42 49.42
N LEU A 17 -11.65 -5.74 49.22
CA LEU A 17 -10.88 -6.38 48.16
C LEU A 17 -11.76 -6.42 46.89
N LEU A 18 -11.60 -5.44 45.99
CA LEU A 18 -12.15 -5.53 44.64
C LEU A 18 -11.19 -6.37 43.78
N GLY A 19 -11.66 -7.55 43.37
CA GLY A 19 -10.99 -8.41 42.42
C GLY A 19 -10.94 -7.76 41.03
N ILE A 20 -9.73 -7.63 40.48
CA ILE A 20 -9.54 -7.29 39.08
C ILE A 20 -9.67 -8.60 38.28
N SER A 21 -10.88 -8.88 37.80
CA SER A 21 -11.09 -9.90 36.77
C SER A 21 -10.60 -9.32 35.44
N ALA A 22 -9.41 -9.77 35.00
CA ALA A 22 -8.92 -9.51 33.67
C ALA A 22 -9.73 -10.32 32.66
N GLN A 23 -10.89 -9.81 32.25
CA GLN A 23 -11.57 -10.31 31.06
C GLN A 23 -10.86 -9.73 29.84
N LEU A 24 -10.06 -10.60 29.23
CA LEU A 24 -9.44 -10.45 27.92
C LEU A 24 -10.54 -10.10 26.91
N ALA A 25 -10.68 -8.82 26.58
CA ALA A 25 -11.51 -8.39 25.47
C ALA A 25 -10.86 -8.90 24.18
N SER A 26 -11.44 -9.94 23.57
CA SER A 26 -11.09 -10.34 22.22
C SER A 26 -11.35 -9.15 21.30
N ALA A 27 -10.28 -8.55 20.79
CA ALA A 27 -10.35 -7.49 19.80
C ALA A 27 -11.23 -7.94 18.62
N PRO A 28 -12.20 -7.13 18.16
CA PRO A 28 -12.95 -7.46 16.97
C PRO A 28 -11.98 -7.50 15.79
N GLU A 29 -12.03 -8.63 15.09
CA GLU A 29 -11.25 -9.02 13.91
C GLU A 29 -10.88 -7.86 12.97
N VAL A 30 -9.58 -7.79 12.66
CA VAL A 30 -8.97 -7.01 11.56
C VAL A 30 -9.48 -7.45 10.16
N HIS A 31 -10.38 -8.43 10.08
CA HIS A 31 -10.88 -9.00 8.83
C HIS A 31 -11.84 -8.08 8.05
N ARG A 32 -12.49 -7.12 8.71
CA ARG A 32 -13.44 -6.21 8.02
C ARG A 32 -12.76 -5.21 7.10
N ALA A 33 -11.54 -4.77 7.42
CA ALA A 33 -10.78 -3.86 6.55
C ALA A 33 -10.23 -4.60 5.32
N ALA A 34 -9.70 -5.82 5.50
CA ALA A 34 -9.09 -6.59 4.42
C ALA A 34 -10.09 -7.05 3.33
N ALA A 35 -11.38 -7.19 3.66
CA ALA A 35 -12.42 -7.55 2.70
C ALA A 35 -12.89 -6.35 1.87
N THR A 36 -12.94 -5.13 2.42
CA THR A 36 -13.47 -3.94 1.74
C THR A 36 -12.54 -3.39 0.66
N TYR A 37 -11.23 -3.59 0.76
CA TYR A 37 -10.27 -3.07 -0.23
C TYR A 37 -10.10 -3.96 -1.47
N ARG A 38 -10.39 -5.26 -1.35
CA ARG A 38 -10.09 -6.24 -2.40
C ARG A 38 -10.96 -6.05 -3.65
N ASP A 39 -12.22 -5.66 -3.55
CA ASP A 39 -13.12 -5.64 -4.72
C ASP A 39 -13.16 -4.30 -5.49
N SER A 40 -12.19 -3.41 -5.27
CA SER A 40 -12.14 -2.07 -5.90
C SER A 40 -11.50 -2.05 -7.30
N ILE A 41 -10.86 -3.13 -7.73
CA ILE A 41 -10.35 -3.29 -9.10
C ILE A 41 -10.93 -4.58 -9.67
N PRO A 42 -11.66 -4.55 -10.79
CA PRO A 42 -12.29 -5.74 -11.34
C PRO A 42 -11.25 -6.77 -11.77
N LEU A 43 -11.61 -8.06 -11.71
CA LEU A 43 -10.74 -9.15 -12.17
C LEU A 43 -10.47 -9.11 -13.68
N SER A 44 -11.34 -8.44 -14.45
CA SER A 44 -11.15 -8.19 -15.88
C SER A 44 -10.08 -7.15 -16.20
N GLU A 45 -9.59 -6.39 -15.21
CA GLU A 45 -8.53 -5.41 -15.42
C GLU A 45 -7.23 -6.13 -15.83
N PRO A 46 -6.62 -5.75 -16.98
CA PRO A 46 -5.38 -6.37 -17.46
C PRO A 46 -4.26 -6.31 -16.43
N ARG A 47 -3.56 -7.43 -16.25
CA ARG A 47 -2.38 -7.52 -15.39
C ARG A 47 -1.17 -6.90 -16.08
N ILE A 48 -0.17 -6.50 -15.30
CA ILE A 48 1.06 -5.95 -15.87
C ILE A 48 1.74 -6.99 -16.79
N SER A 49 1.65 -8.28 -16.44
CA SER A 49 2.11 -9.39 -17.27
C SER A 49 1.41 -9.44 -18.62
N ASP A 50 0.08 -9.28 -18.62
CA ASP A 50 -0.74 -9.33 -19.83
C ASP A 50 -0.40 -8.14 -20.74
N ILE A 51 -0.22 -6.96 -20.14
CA ILE A 51 0.19 -5.76 -20.84
C ILE A 51 1.58 -5.95 -21.47
N LYS A 52 2.56 -6.45 -20.70
CA LYS A 52 3.90 -6.76 -21.20
C LYS A 52 3.83 -7.73 -22.39
N GLU A 53 3.06 -8.80 -22.27
CA GLU A 53 2.89 -9.79 -23.33
C GLU A 53 2.28 -9.18 -24.60
N SER A 54 1.30 -8.29 -24.45
CA SER A 54 0.62 -7.60 -25.55
C SER A 54 1.51 -6.61 -26.31
N LEU A 55 2.64 -6.17 -25.75
CA LEU A 55 3.55 -5.24 -26.41
C LEU A 55 4.09 -5.84 -27.71
N SER A 56 4.09 -5.02 -28.76
CA SER A 56 4.55 -5.42 -30.10
C SER A 56 5.24 -4.26 -30.79
N SER A 57 5.85 -4.49 -31.95
CA SER A 57 6.44 -3.41 -32.76
C SER A 57 5.41 -2.35 -33.17
N GLY A 58 4.14 -2.73 -33.37
CA GLY A 58 3.04 -1.82 -33.69
C GLY A 58 2.47 -1.07 -32.48
N SER A 59 2.62 -1.62 -31.27
CA SER A 59 2.23 -0.99 -30.01
C SER A 59 3.32 -1.22 -28.94
N PRO A 60 4.45 -0.49 -29.03
CA PRO A 60 5.62 -0.79 -28.21
C PRO A 60 5.57 -0.15 -26.82
N ASN A 61 4.59 0.72 -26.56
CA ASN A 61 4.55 1.54 -25.35
C ASN A 61 3.51 1.02 -24.36
N PHE A 62 3.82 1.13 -23.08
CA PHE A 62 2.86 0.90 -22.01
C PHE A 62 1.72 1.93 -22.08
N PRO A 63 0.51 1.57 -21.62
CA PRO A 63 -0.56 2.55 -21.43
C PRO A 63 -0.15 3.62 -20.41
N ASN A 64 -0.75 4.81 -20.51
CA ASN A 64 -0.46 5.93 -19.61
C ASN A 64 -1.31 5.90 -18.32
N SER A 65 -2.23 4.95 -18.20
CA SER A 65 -3.14 4.80 -17.06
C SER A 65 -3.24 3.34 -16.66
N PHE A 66 -3.26 3.09 -15.35
CA PHE A 66 -3.45 1.77 -14.77
C PHE A 66 -4.36 1.87 -13.56
N LYS A 67 -5.15 0.84 -13.29
CA LYS A 67 -5.77 0.65 -11.98
C LYS A 67 -4.87 -0.24 -11.13
N LEU A 68 -4.37 0.28 -10.02
CA LEU A 68 -3.40 -0.40 -9.16
C LEU A 68 -3.68 -0.15 -7.69
N PHE A 69 -3.22 -1.05 -6.84
CA PHE A 69 -3.19 -0.86 -5.40
C PHE A 69 -1.92 -0.12 -4.99
N PHE A 70 -2.04 0.82 -4.06
CA PHE A 70 -0.87 1.51 -3.52
C PHE A 70 -0.17 0.66 -2.46
N GLN A 71 1.15 0.53 -2.56
CA GLN A 71 1.96 -0.15 -1.54
C GLN A 71 2.61 0.85 -0.58
N GLU A 72 3.57 1.63 -1.06
CA GLU A 72 4.36 2.51 -0.20
C GLU A 72 5.03 3.65 -0.97
N LEU A 73 5.54 4.64 -0.23
CA LEU A 73 6.47 5.63 -0.77
C LEU A 73 7.90 5.20 -0.47
N LYS A 74 8.70 4.97 -1.52
CA LYS A 74 10.11 4.55 -1.38
C LYS A 74 11.03 5.41 -2.21
N GLY A 75 11.96 6.11 -1.54
CA GLY A 75 12.87 7.03 -2.22
C GLY A 75 12.11 8.11 -2.98
N ASN A 76 12.27 8.18 -4.29
CA ASN A 76 11.62 9.16 -5.16
C ASN A 76 10.33 8.63 -5.83
N TYR A 77 9.90 7.42 -5.45
CA TYR A 77 8.81 6.70 -6.10
C TYR A 77 7.64 6.48 -5.16
N ALA A 78 6.44 6.56 -5.71
CA ALA A 78 5.24 5.93 -5.18
C ALA A 78 5.13 4.57 -5.86
N ILE A 79 5.07 3.52 -5.05
CA ILE A 79 5.10 2.15 -5.52
C ILE A 79 3.67 1.59 -5.48
N PHE A 80 3.25 1.05 -6.62
CA PHE A 80 1.94 0.44 -6.80
C PHE A 80 2.10 -0.99 -7.31
N TYR A 81 1.07 -1.80 -7.14
CA TYR A 81 1.04 -3.18 -7.59
C TYR A 81 -0.32 -3.56 -8.18
N ASP A 82 -0.31 -4.48 -9.14
CA ASP A 82 -1.53 -5.09 -9.64
C ASP A 82 -2.01 -6.23 -8.74
N TRP A 83 -3.11 -6.86 -9.12
CA TRP A 83 -3.66 -8.02 -8.42
C TRP A 83 -2.71 -9.22 -8.30
N ASN A 84 -1.78 -9.38 -9.24
CA ASN A 84 -0.79 -10.47 -9.22
C ASN A 84 0.45 -10.09 -8.39
N GLY A 85 0.49 -8.87 -7.84
CA GLY A 85 1.64 -8.35 -7.10
C GLY A 85 2.76 -7.85 -8.01
N GLU A 86 2.52 -7.68 -9.32
CA GLU A 86 3.51 -7.07 -10.21
C GLU A 86 3.58 -5.57 -9.98
N MET A 87 4.81 -5.09 -9.79
CA MET A 87 5.07 -3.73 -9.34
C MET A 87 5.10 -2.74 -10.50
N VAL A 88 4.64 -1.51 -10.24
CA VAL A 88 4.79 -0.35 -11.12
C VAL A 88 5.25 0.85 -10.29
N TYR A 89 6.28 1.54 -10.76
CA TYR A 89 6.90 2.63 -10.01
C TYR A 89 6.52 3.97 -10.62
N TYR A 90 6.00 4.88 -9.80
CA TYR A 90 5.66 6.23 -10.21
C TYR A 90 6.58 7.23 -9.53
N LYS A 91 7.48 7.83 -10.31
CA LYS A 91 8.38 8.88 -9.84
C LYS A 91 7.55 10.15 -9.58
N TYR A 92 7.53 10.59 -8.32
CA TYR A 92 6.76 11.80 -7.94
C TYR A 92 7.65 13.01 -7.65
N ARG A 93 8.96 12.78 -7.47
CA ARG A 93 9.96 13.84 -7.20
C ARG A 93 11.28 13.54 -7.90
N ILE A 94 12.04 14.58 -8.20
CA ILE A 94 13.36 14.42 -8.84
C ILE A 94 14.39 13.92 -7.83
N ASN A 95 14.35 14.44 -6.60
CA ASN A 95 15.28 14.09 -5.52
C ASN A 95 14.63 14.31 -4.16
N LYS A 96 15.36 14.00 -3.08
CA LYS A 96 14.86 14.09 -1.69
C LYS A 96 14.45 15.49 -1.24
N PHE A 97 14.95 16.53 -1.89
CA PHE A 97 14.68 17.94 -1.56
C PHE A 97 13.50 18.52 -2.33
N ASP A 98 13.11 17.89 -3.44
CA ASP A 98 11.91 18.24 -4.19
C ASP A 98 10.65 17.84 -3.41
N LYS A 99 9.89 18.86 -2.99
CA LYS A 99 8.66 18.72 -2.21
C LYS A 99 7.40 19.03 -3.02
N SER A 100 7.52 19.27 -4.34
CA SER A 100 6.44 19.75 -5.21
C SER A 100 5.18 18.87 -5.11
N ARG A 101 5.33 17.56 -5.29
CA ARG A 101 4.24 16.57 -5.22
C ARG A 101 4.13 15.83 -3.89
N LEU A 102 4.95 16.18 -2.89
CA LEU A 102 4.98 15.46 -1.61
C LEU A 102 3.62 15.51 -0.89
N ARG A 103 2.94 16.66 -0.93
CA ARG A 103 1.59 16.80 -0.34
C ARG A 103 0.54 15.96 -1.07
N GLN A 104 0.71 15.75 -2.37
CA GLN A 104 -0.20 14.94 -3.17
C GLN A 104 -0.06 13.48 -2.77
N VAL A 105 1.14 12.90 -2.90
CA VAL A 105 1.38 11.47 -2.65
C VAL A 105 1.17 11.05 -1.20
N ARG A 106 1.23 11.97 -0.24
CA ARG A 106 0.89 11.71 1.17
C ARG A 106 -0.58 11.37 1.41
N LYS A 107 -1.45 11.60 0.42
CA LYS A 107 -2.87 11.21 0.47
C LYS A 107 -3.10 9.75 0.08
N LEU A 108 -2.09 9.09 -0.48
CA LEU A 108 -2.19 7.67 -0.83
C LEU A 108 -2.28 6.84 0.44
N SER A 109 -3.26 5.95 0.48
CA SER A 109 -3.49 5.02 1.58
C SER A 109 -3.02 3.63 1.15
N GLU A 110 -2.16 3.01 1.95
CA GLU A 110 -1.65 1.66 1.67
C GLU A 110 -2.82 0.66 1.50
N GLY A 111 -2.74 -0.16 0.46
CA GLY A 111 -3.77 -1.13 0.09
C GLY A 111 -4.99 -0.54 -0.64
N ALA A 112 -5.15 0.78 -0.71
CA ALA A 112 -6.25 1.38 -1.47
C ALA A 112 -5.99 1.32 -2.99
N ALA A 113 -7.06 1.24 -3.76
CA ALA A 113 -7.02 1.19 -5.22
C ALA A 113 -7.11 2.58 -5.84
N TYR A 114 -6.34 2.77 -6.91
CA TYR A 114 -6.26 4.03 -7.61
C TYR A 114 -6.23 3.80 -9.12
N GLU A 115 -6.92 4.65 -9.88
CA GLU A 115 -6.53 4.91 -11.26
C GLU A 115 -5.34 5.87 -11.22
N VAL A 116 -4.17 5.39 -11.63
CA VAL A 116 -2.92 6.15 -11.61
C VAL A 116 -2.52 6.45 -13.05
N ARG A 117 -2.20 7.72 -13.33
CA ARG A 117 -1.76 8.16 -14.64
C ARG A 117 -0.35 8.70 -14.59
N GLY A 118 0.42 8.37 -15.63
CA GLY A 118 1.79 8.82 -15.76
C GLY A 118 2.34 8.61 -17.15
N ARG A 119 3.45 9.29 -17.43
CA ARG A 119 4.18 9.12 -18.69
C ARG A 119 5.27 8.06 -18.48
N TRP A 120 5.29 7.03 -19.32
CA TRP A 120 6.32 5.99 -19.25
C TRP A 120 7.72 6.61 -19.46
N GLU A 121 8.61 6.45 -18.47
CA GLU A 121 9.99 6.97 -18.53
C GLU A 121 11.02 5.88 -18.82
N GLY A 122 10.71 4.63 -18.49
CA GLY A 122 11.65 3.53 -18.65
C GLY A 122 11.33 2.35 -17.75
N MET A 123 12.34 1.57 -17.40
CA MET A 123 12.20 0.37 -16.58
C MET A 123 13.39 0.20 -15.65
N ILE A 124 13.12 -0.36 -14.47
CA ILE A 124 14.15 -0.95 -13.63
C ILE A 124 14.32 -2.40 -14.07
N VAL A 125 15.52 -2.74 -14.52
CA VAL A 125 15.91 -4.09 -14.89
C VAL A 125 16.90 -4.64 -13.87
N PHE A 126 16.75 -5.91 -13.54
CA PHE A 126 17.71 -6.63 -12.72
C PHE A 126 18.57 -7.44 -13.67
N GLN A 127 19.84 -7.06 -13.82
CA GLN A 127 20.80 -7.85 -14.59
C GLN A 127 21.22 -9.07 -13.74
N VAL A 128 22.19 -9.86 -14.21
CA VAL A 128 22.73 -11.03 -13.48
C VAL A 128 23.17 -10.69 -12.04
N SER A 129 23.33 -9.41 -11.71
CA SER A 129 23.57 -8.89 -10.37
C SER A 129 22.27 -8.44 -9.66
N THR A 130 22.27 -8.46 -8.33
CA THR A 130 21.15 -8.00 -7.48
C THR A 130 20.92 -6.48 -7.50
N VAL A 131 21.71 -5.73 -8.29
CA VAL A 131 21.64 -4.27 -8.32
C VAL A 131 20.63 -3.83 -9.37
N PRO A 132 19.55 -3.12 -8.98
CA PRO A 132 18.58 -2.60 -9.94
C PRO A 132 19.23 -1.51 -10.80
N LEU A 133 19.12 -1.64 -12.11
CA LEU A 133 19.54 -0.63 -13.08
C LEU A 133 18.32 0.01 -13.72
N PHE A 134 18.23 1.34 -13.65
CA PHE A 134 17.22 2.07 -14.41
C PHE A 134 17.70 2.30 -15.84
N LYS A 135 16.93 1.86 -16.82
CA LYS A 135 17.11 2.16 -18.25
C LYS A 135 16.01 3.10 -18.72
N LYS A 136 16.36 4.07 -19.57
CA LYS A 136 15.36 4.99 -20.15
C LYS A 136 14.55 4.31 -21.23
N ALA A 137 13.34 4.81 -21.48
CA ALA A 137 12.44 4.31 -22.52
C ALA A 137 13.09 4.18 -23.90
N SER A 138 14.00 5.10 -24.26
CA SER A 138 14.74 5.10 -25.53
C SER A 138 15.80 4.00 -25.66
N GLU A 139 16.22 3.42 -24.54
CA GLU A 139 17.33 2.46 -24.45
C GLU A 139 16.83 1.01 -24.29
N ILE A 140 15.53 0.82 -24.11
CA ILE A 140 14.91 -0.46 -23.76
C ILE A 140 14.40 -1.16 -25.02
N THR A 141 14.80 -2.42 -25.21
CA THR A 141 14.29 -3.26 -26.30
C THR A 141 12.92 -3.85 -25.97
N LEU A 142 12.21 -4.38 -26.97
CA LEU A 142 10.89 -4.99 -26.74
C LEU A 142 11.00 -6.23 -25.83
N GLU A 143 12.06 -7.02 -26.00
CA GLU A 143 12.34 -8.22 -25.21
C GLU A 143 12.53 -7.86 -23.74
N GLU A 144 13.28 -6.80 -23.45
CA GLU A 144 13.50 -6.31 -22.09
C GLU A 144 12.20 -5.81 -21.43
N LYS A 145 11.24 -5.29 -22.21
CA LYS A 145 9.92 -4.91 -21.67
C LYS A 145 9.12 -6.12 -21.20
N LYS A 146 9.30 -7.26 -21.85
CA LYS A 146 8.60 -8.52 -21.55
C LYS A 146 9.27 -9.32 -20.45
N GLU A 147 10.44 -8.90 -20.00
CA GLU A 147 11.16 -9.59 -18.93
C GLU A 147 10.33 -9.60 -17.63
N LYS A 148 10.30 -10.75 -16.97
CA LYS A 148 9.42 -11.00 -15.81
C LYS A 148 9.73 -10.04 -14.66
N PHE A 149 11.02 -9.87 -14.36
CA PHE A 149 11.48 -9.06 -13.24
C PHE A 149 11.67 -7.58 -13.59
N ALA A 150 11.47 -7.18 -14.85
CA ALA A 150 11.57 -5.77 -15.22
C ALA A 150 10.36 -4.99 -14.70
N ILE A 151 10.62 -3.88 -14.00
CA ILE A 151 9.60 -3.06 -13.36
C ILE A 151 9.41 -1.79 -14.19
N PRO A 152 8.22 -1.52 -14.75
CA PRO A 152 7.98 -0.29 -15.48
C PRO A 152 7.94 0.93 -14.55
N VAL A 153 8.53 2.02 -15.03
CA VAL A 153 8.67 3.29 -14.31
C VAL A 153 8.02 4.42 -15.10
N PHE A 154 7.20 5.22 -14.41
CA PHE A 154 6.46 6.35 -14.95
C PHE A 154 6.77 7.63 -14.20
N ASP A 155 6.68 8.77 -14.86
CA ASP A 155 6.58 10.09 -14.22
C ASP A 155 5.13 10.30 -13.80
N LEU A 156 4.91 10.53 -12.50
CA LEU A 156 3.57 10.65 -11.94
C LEU A 156 2.90 11.95 -12.41
N ALA A 157 1.77 11.80 -13.10
CA ALA A 157 0.93 12.91 -13.49
C ALA A 157 -0.19 13.13 -12.45
N GLU A 158 -1.04 12.14 -12.26
CA GLU A 158 -2.21 12.21 -11.38
C GLU A 158 -2.61 10.84 -10.86
N PHE A 159 -3.45 10.82 -9.83
CA PHE A 159 -4.12 9.60 -9.36
C PHE A 159 -5.50 9.95 -8.80
N ARG A 160 -6.46 9.04 -8.99
CA ARG A 160 -7.80 9.11 -8.43
C ARG A 160 -8.09 7.82 -7.66
N GLU A 161 -8.55 7.95 -6.42
CA GLU A 161 -8.96 6.79 -5.62
C GLU A 161 -10.21 6.17 -6.22
N LEU A 162 -10.24 4.85 -6.31
CA LEU A 162 -11.38 4.09 -6.81
C LEU A 162 -12.27 3.72 -5.62
N THR A 163 -13.38 4.42 -5.45
CA THR A 163 -14.42 4.05 -4.48
C THR A 163 -15.40 3.04 -5.09
N LEU A 164 -15.94 2.15 -4.26
CA LEU A 164 -16.85 1.05 -4.66
C LEU A 164 -18.02 1.50 -5.57
N ASP A 165 -18.51 2.73 -5.40
CA ASP A 165 -19.66 3.26 -6.15
C ASP A 165 -19.39 3.47 -7.66
N GLU A 166 -18.12 3.54 -8.10
CA GLU A 166 -17.76 3.76 -9.51
C GLU A 166 -17.65 2.46 -10.35
N ILE A 167 -17.80 1.27 -9.75
CA ILE A 167 -17.57 -0.03 -10.42
C ILE A 167 -18.88 -0.72 -10.82
N ILE A 168 -20.03 -0.18 -10.44
CA ILE A 168 -21.35 -0.71 -10.81
C ILE A 168 -21.81 -0.09 -12.15
N TYR A 169 -21.15 -0.41 -13.27
CA TYR A 169 -21.68 -0.17 -14.62
C TYR A 169 -21.16 -1.21 -15.62
#